data_AF-A0A520E2M0-F1
#
_entry.id   AF-A0A520E2M0-F1
#
_cell.length_a   1.000
_cell.length_b   1.000
_cell.length_c   1.000
_cell.angle_alpha   90.00
_cell.angle_beta   90.00
_cell.angle_gamma   90.00
#
_symmetry.space_group_name_H-M   'P 1'
#
loop_
_entity.id
_entity.type
_entity.pdbx_description
1 polymer ?
#
loop_
_entity_poly.entity_id
_entity_poly.type
_entity_poly.pdbx_seq_one_letter_code
_entity_poly.pdbx_strand_id
1 'polypeptide(L)'
;MPTADMRRFVILVNLGASTHQERIDILTAHRVRVEEKQRRLAEARSALESKISHYEDLIAQGLDCDGLAVVTPSFNEHRSIDVDSHS
;
A
#
# COMPACT_ATOMS: atom_id res chain seq x y z
N MET A 1 8.39 -8.36 16.23
CA MET A 1 9.29 -7.93 17.33
C MET A 1 10.72 -7.91 16.82
N PRO A 2 11.65 -7.03 17.26
CA PRO A 2 13.07 -7.16 16.94
C PRO A 2 13.62 -8.55 17.32
N THR A 3 14.58 -9.08 16.56
CA THR A 3 15.14 -10.42 16.80
C THR A 3 15.85 -10.52 18.15
N ALA A 4 16.47 -9.42 18.63
CA ALA A 4 17.07 -9.34 19.96
C ALA A 4 16.02 -9.51 21.08
N ASP A 5 14.89 -8.81 20.98
CA ASP A 5 13.77 -8.91 21.93
C ASP A 5 13.17 -10.34 21.92
N MET A 6 13.06 -10.98 20.74
CA MET A 6 12.61 -12.37 20.62
C MET A 6 13.55 -13.35 21.32
N ARG A 7 14.87 -13.19 21.13
CA ARG A 7 15.87 -14.02 21.80
C ARG A 7 15.78 -13.86 23.31
N ARG A 8 15.67 -12.62 23.79
CA ARG A 8 15.50 -12.31 25.21
C ARG A 8 14.22 -12.92 25.76
N PHE A 9 13.11 -12.82 25.04
CA PHE A 9 11.84 -13.40 25.43
C PHE A 9 11.93 -14.92 25.63
N VAL A 10 12.58 -15.64 24.72
CA VAL A 10 12.80 -17.10 24.84
C VAL A 10 13.61 -17.44 26.09
N ILE A 11 14.66 -16.68 26.40
CA ILE A 11 15.45 -16.87 27.63
C ILE A 11 14.56 -16.69 28.86
N LEU A 12 13.75 -15.63 28.91
CA LEU A 12 12.83 -15.38 30.03
C LEU A 12 11.81 -16.52 30.18
N VAL A 13 11.22 -17.01 29.08
CA VAL A 13 10.31 -18.16 29.13
C VAL A 13 10.97 -19.38 29.79
N ASN A 14 12.23 -19.67 29.47
CA ASN A 14 12.96 -20.80 30.06
C ASN A 14 13.27 -20.63 31.55
N LEU A 15 13.34 -19.39 32.05
CA LEU A 15 13.53 -19.08 33.48
C LEU A 15 12.22 -19.22 34.29
N GLY A 16 11.08 -19.38 33.61
CA GLY A 16 9.82 -19.79 34.23
C GLY A 16 9.02 -18.65 34.87
N ALA A 17 8.39 -18.94 36.01
CA ALA A 17 7.38 -18.07 36.62
C ALA A 17 7.93 -16.72 37.11
N SER A 18 9.20 -16.69 37.53
CA SER A 18 9.84 -15.50 38.09
C SER A 18 9.97 -14.35 37.09
N THR A 19 9.97 -14.62 35.79
CA THR A 19 10.19 -13.59 34.75
C THR A 19 8.91 -13.14 34.04
N HIS A 20 7.74 -13.37 34.65
CA HIS A 20 6.46 -13.04 34.00
C HIS A 20 6.31 -11.55 33.71
N GLN A 21 6.77 -10.70 34.62
CA GLN A 21 6.68 -9.25 34.45
C GLN A 21 7.54 -8.78 33.27
N GLU A 22 8.78 -9.26 33.15
CA GLU A 22 9.67 -8.88 32.06
C GLU A 22 9.16 -9.36 30.69
N ARG A 23 8.45 -10.49 30.66
CA ARG A 23 7.76 -10.96 29.44
C ARG A 23 6.62 -10.01 29.07
N ILE A 24 5.83 -9.57 30.04
CA ILE A 24 4.76 -8.57 29.82
C ILE A 24 5.36 -7.27 29.28
N ASP A 25 6.47 -6.81 29.83
CA ASP A 25 7.11 -5.56 29.41
C ASP A 25 7.57 -5.63 27.94
N ILE A 26 8.22 -6.73 27.54
CA ILE A 26 8.65 -6.96 26.14
C ILE A 26 7.44 -6.99 25.19
N LEU A 27 6.38 -7.70 25.57
CA LEU A 27 5.17 -7.82 24.75
C LEU A 27 4.45 -6.47 24.63
N THR A 28 4.37 -5.71 25.72
CA THR A 28 3.74 -4.39 25.75
C THR A 28 4.51 -3.40 24.88
N ALA A 29 5.84 -3.37 24.99
CA ALA A 29 6.68 -2.57 24.12
C ALA A 29 6.53 -2.99 22.64
N HIS A 30 6.35 -4.28 22.36
CA HIS A 30 6.05 -4.72 21.01
C HIS A 30 4.68 -4.25 20.53
N ARG A 31 3.64 -4.32 21.38
CA ARG A 31 2.29 -3.86 21.05
C ARG A 31 2.29 -2.40 20.58
N VAL A 32 2.94 -1.51 21.31
CA VAL A 32 3.08 -0.09 20.93
C VAL A 32 3.71 0.07 19.53
N ARG A 33 4.76 -0.72 19.22
CA ARG A 33 5.39 -0.71 17.88
C ARG A 33 4.47 -1.23 16.78
N VAL A 34 3.55 -2.15 17.08
CA VAL A 34 2.57 -2.65 16.11
C VAL A 34 1.50 -1.59 15.86
N GLU A 35 0.97 -0.98 16.92
CA GLU A 35 -0.02 0.08 16.85
C GLU A 35 0.50 1.26 16.00
N GLU A 36 1.74 1.69 16.22
CA GLU A 36 2.36 2.75 15.43
C GLU A 36 2.52 2.37 13.94
N LYS A 37 2.85 1.11 13.64
CA LYS A 37 2.90 0.64 12.24
C LYS A 37 1.52 0.65 11.60
N GLN A 38 0.49 0.21 12.33
CA GLN A 38 -0.89 0.22 11.84
C GLN A 38 -1.35 1.65 11.54
N ARG A 39 -1.07 2.60 12.43
CA ARG A 39 -1.37 4.02 12.22
C ARG A 39 -0.77 4.54 10.91
N ARG A 40 0.53 4.32 10.70
CA ARG A 40 1.20 4.77 9.46
C ARG A 40 0.67 4.11 8.20
N LEU A 41 0.31 2.83 8.26
CA LEU A 41 -0.30 2.13 7.13
C LEU A 41 -1.69 2.68 6.83
N ALA A 42 -2.48 3.01 7.86
CA ALA A 42 -3.79 3.62 7.69
C ALA A 42 -3.69 5.02 7.05
N GLU A 43 -2.72 5.83 7.48
CA GLU A 43 -2.44 7.15 6.90
C GLU A 43 -2.01 7.05 5.42
N ALA A 44 -1.07 6.16 5.12
CA ALA A 44 -0.63 5.92 3.75
C ALA A 44 -1.78 5.45 2.85
N ARG A 45 -2.64 4.55 3.38
CA ARG A 45 -3.83 4.11 2.67
C ARG A 45 -4.77 5.28 2.39
N SER A 46 -5.08 6.10 3.39
CA SER A 46 -5.96 7.26 3.22
C SER A 46 -5.43 8.21 2.13
N ALA A 47 -4.13 8.46 2.10
CA ALA A 47 -3.52 9.31 1.08
C ALA A 47 -3.64 8.71 -0.33
N LEU A 48 -3.52 7.38 -0.46
CA LEU A 48 -3.73 6.69 -1.74
C LEU A 48 -5.17 6.80 -2.21
N GLU A 49 -6.14 6.53 -1.33
CA GLU A 49 -7.57 6.65 -1.65
C GLU A 49 -7.92 8.07 -2.12
N SER A 50 -7.41 9.11 -1.45
CA SER A 50 -7.60 10.50 -1.90
C SER A 50 -7.04 10.75 -3.30
N LYS A 51 -5.87 10.19 -3.63
CA LYS A 51 -5.30 10.32 -4.98
C LYS A 51 -6.09 9.56 -6.02
N ILE A 52 -6.54 8.35 -5.71
CA ILE A 52 -7.37 7.54 -6.61
C ILE A 52 -8.66 8.29 -6.93
N SER A 53 -9.39 8.74 -5.91
CA SER A 53 -10.62 9.52 -6.08
C SER A 53 -10.38 10.77 -6.93
N HIS A 54 -9.28 11.49 -6.72
CA HIS A 54 -8.94 12.64 -7.55
C HIS A 54 -8.77 12.26 -9.04
N TYR A 55 -8.09 11.16 -9.35
CA TYR A 55 -7.95 10.71 -10.73
C TYR A 55 -9.26 10.19 -11.33
N GLU A 56 -10.10 9.52 -10.55
CA GLU A 56 -11.44 9.11 -10.97
C GLU A 56 -12.28 10.34 -11.34
N ASP A 57 -12.22 11.41 -10.55
CA ASP A 57 -12.89 12.67 -10.85
C ASP A 57 -12.37 13.35 -12.12
N LEU A 58 -11.05 13.36 -12.34
CA LEU A 58 -10.46 13.91 -13.56
C LEU A 58 -10.93 13.12 -14.80
N ILE A 59 -10.92 11.78 -14.72
CA ILE A 59 -11.38 10.90 -15.81
C ILE A 59 -12.87 11.14 -16.09
N ALA A 60 -13.70 11.23 -15.06
CA ALA A 60 -15.14 11.48 -15.20
C ALA A 60 -15.42 12.82 -15.89
N GLN A 61 -14.55 13.81 -15.70
CA GLN A 61 -14.63 15.13 -16.33
C GLN A 61 -13.91 15.21 -17.69
N GLY A 62 -13.23 14.15 -18.11
CA GLY A 62 -12.41 14.16 -19.32
C GLY A 62 -11.22 15.11 -19.24
N LEU A 63 -10.64 15.27 -18.04
CA LEU A 63 -9.52 16.15 -17.76
C LEU A 63 -8.22 15.36 -17.57
N ASP A 64 -7.09 15.98 -17.90
CA ASP A 64 -5.75 15.47 -17.60
C ASP A 64 -5.27 15.91 -16.21
N CYS A 65 -4.02 15.59 -15.87
CA CYS A 65 -3.42 15.91 -14.57
C CYS A 65 -3.25 17.43 -14.33
N ASP A 66 -3.23 18.23 -15.41
CA ASP A 66 -3.10 19.69 -15.37
C ASP A 66 -4.47 20.38 -15.41
N GLY A 67 -5.57 19.61 -15.41
CA GLY A 67 -6.94 20.11 -15.47
C GLY A 67 -7.35 20.58 -16.87
N LEU A 68 -6.61 20.20 -17.90
CA LEU A 68 -6.93 20.48 -19.29
C LEU A 68 -7.79 19.37 -19.87
N ALA A 69 -8.69 19.72 -20.80
CA ALA A 69 -9.51 18.73 -21.48
C ALA A 69 -8.63 17.75 -22.26
N VAL A 70 -8.82 16.45 -22.00
CA VAL A 70 -8.17 15.39 -22.77
C VAL A 70 -8.80 15.37 -24.15
N VAL A 71 -8.06 15.84 -25.15
CA VAL A 71 -8.40 15.59 -26.55
C VAL A 71 -8.01 14.15 -26.83
N THR A 72 -8.94 13.22 -26.68
CA THR A 72 -8.76 11.87 -27.23
C THR A 72 -8.77 11.99 -28.75
N PRO A 73 -7.66 11.71 -29.47
CA PRO A 73 -7.75 11.55 -30.90
C PRO A 73 -8.68 10.37 -31.14
N SER A 74 -9.78 10.63 -31.86
CA SER A 74 -10.71 9.61 -32.33
C SER A 74 -9.89 8.48 -32.95
N PHE A 75 -9.92 7.29 -32.34
CA PHE A 75 -9.38 6.07 -32.93
C PHE A 75 -10.24 5.72 -34.14
N ASN A 76 -10.00 6.40 -35.27
CA ASN A 76 -10.65 6.07 -36.52
C ASN A 76 -9.70 6.31 -37.70
N GLU A 77 -8.62 5.53 -37.74
CA GLU A 77 -7.83 5.31 -38.97
C GLU A 77 -6.83 4.15 -38.78
N HIS A 78 -7.33 2.93 -38.53
CA HIS A 78 -6.60 1.75 -39.01
C HIS A 78 -7.17 1.40 -40.38
N ARG A 79 -6.65 2.13 -41.37
CA ARG A 79 -6.82 1.94 -42.80
C ARG A 79 -6.71 0.45 -43.14
N SER A 80 -7.80 -0.13 -43.63
CA SER A 80 -7.80 -1.40 -44.36
C SER A 80 -6.68 -1.35 -45.39
N ILE A 81 -5.64 -2.15 -45.17
CA ILE A 81 -4.71 -2.51 -46.23
C ILE A 81 -5.23 -3.85 -46.75
N ASP A 82 -6.09 -3.77 -47.77
CA ASP A 82 -6.29 -4.88 -48.69
C ASP A 82 -4.92 -5.21 -49.28
N VAL A 83 -4.36 -6.35 -48.89
CA VAL A 83 -3.26 -6.98 -49.63
C VAL A 83 -3.90 -8.06 -50.47
N ASP A 84 -4.19 -7.72 -51.73
CA ASP A 84 -4.43 -8.68 -52.80
C ASP A 84 -3.24 -9.66 -52.86
N SER A 85 -3.43 -10.86 -52.31
CA SER A 85 -2.51 -11.96 -52.49
C SER A 85 -2.88 -12.68 -53.79
N HIS A 86 -2.31 -12.21 -54.90
CA HIS A 86 -2.24 -12.95 -56.15
C HIS A 86 -0.95 -13.77 -56.23
N SER A 87 -1.11 -15.00 -56.74
CA SER A 87 -0.14 -16.05 -57.10
C SER A 87 0.05 -17.16 -56.08
#